data_AF-A0A7K1G606-F1
#
_entry.id   AF-A0A7K1G606-F1
#
_cell.length_a   1.000
_cell.length_b   1.000
_cell.length_c   1.000
_cell.angle_alpha   90.00
_cell.angle_beta   90.00
_cell.angle_gamma   90.00
#
_symmetry.space_group_name_H-M   'P 1'
#
loop_
_entity.id
_entity.type
_entity.pdbx_description
1 polymer ?
#
loop_
_entity_poly.entity_id
_entity_poly.type
_entity_poly.pdbx_seq_one_letter_code
_entity_poly.pdbx_strand_id
1 'polypeptide(L)'
;MKVLLIVLSIIILGFFGIRFFLFKIGDPVNLKVSNSYFHHYRKNLIVYSPMGNWFELGYFESNADVSTFEPINEDFGKDNMNVFWKGKKQSVDFDTFKIDAFVIKDKNHVYNVNGKKFDELEIVDGADPKTYQLLDPSIKDYRRNYWFKDANSVYFKNKKVEGNPDTFRPLNDAIAVDANFIYAIISYRGEGIETLEVDEVIRKHKMIDGEIHPINETYVQIGNSVVSAFTKAEFELNTFDSITAVEKIDYWTIVVDNVLINKGIMFPEIDVKTFEVLDYNFSKDKNSVYYDCKKIIEADYSSFKIISNEYSKDAKHVYFKNDILKGANPETFKQTSEYGVWEDGKHQYKNGQIITAKKK
;
A
#
# COMPACT_ATOMS: atom_id res chain seq x y z
N MET A 1 41.87 34.05 38.13
CA MET A 1 40.69 34.86 37.74
C MET A 1 40.66 35.21 36.25
N LYS A 2 41.73 35.79 35.67
CA LYS A 2 41.76 36.17 34.23
C LYS A 2 41.59 35.00 33.23
N VAL A 3 42.24 33.86 33.46
CA VAL A 3 42.14 32.68 32.57
C VAL A 3 40.73 32.08 32.57
N LEU A 4 40.09 32.01 33.75
CA LEU A 4 38.70 31.54 33.89
C LEU A 4 37.72 32.42 33.11
N LEU A 5 37.89 33.74 33.15
CA LEU A 5 37.05 34.68 32.41
C LEU A 5 37.24 34.57 30.89
N ILE A 6 38.45 34.27 30.42
CA ILE A 6 38.74 34.07 28.99
C ILE A 6 38.09 32.77 28.49
N VAL A 7 38.23 31.68 29.24
CA VAL A 7 37.60 30.39 28.90
C VAL A 7 36.07 30.52 28.91
N LEU A 8 35.50 31.19 29.91
CA LEU A 8 34.06 31.46 29.98
C LEU A 8 33.58 32.29 28.78
N SER A 9 34.35 33.31 28.38
CA SER A 9 34.03 34.15 27.22
C SER A 9 34.05 33.36 25.91
N ILE A 10 35.00 32.43 25.73
CA ILE A 10 35.06 31.56 24.53
C ILE A 10 33.89 30.58 24.51
N ILE A 11 33.51 30.01 25.65
CA ILE A 11 32.34 29.12 25.75
C ILE A 11 31.06 29.89 25.43
N ILE A 12 30.92 31.11 25.97
CA ILE A 12 29.77 31.98 25.72
C ILE A 12 29.71 32.39 24.25
N LEU A 13 30.83 32.82 23.65
CA LEU A 13 30.90 33.17 22.23
C LEU A 13 30.68 31.96 21.32
N GLY A 14 31.16 30.77 21.71
CA GLY A 14 30.89 29.51 21.03
C GLY A 14 29.41 29.15 21.10
N PHE A 15 28.78 29.27 22.27
CA PHE A 15 27.35 29.05 22.45
C PHE A 15 26.51 30.04 21.63
N PHE A 16 26.86 31.33 21.66
CA PHE A 16 26.18 32.34 20.84
C PHE A 16 26.47 32.16 19.34
N GLY A 17 27.65 31.72 18.94
CA GLY A 17 28.00 31.42 17.54
C GLY A 17 27.25 30.21 17.00
N ILE A 18 27.18 29.12 17.76
CA ILE A 18 26.36 27.94 17.49
C ILE A 18 24.89 28.36 17.42
N ARG A 19 24.41 29.14 18.39
CA ARG A 19 23.05 29.69 18.38
C ARG A 19 22.82 30.59 17.16
N PHE A 20 23.84 31.34 16.75
CA PHE A 20 23.79 32.30 15.65
C PHE A 20 23.70 31.63 14.28
N PHE A 21 24.41 30.52 14.08
CA PHE A 21 24.43 29.82 12.80
C PHE A 21 23.35 28.75 12.68
N LEU A 22 22.92 28.14 13.79
CA LEU A 22 22.00 27.00 13.77
C LEU A 22 20.54 27.43 13.94
N PHE A 23 20.21 28.39 14.80
CA PHE A 23 18.80 28.66 15.14
C PHE A 23 18.21 29.75 14.23
N LYS A 24 17.47 29.30 13.22
CA LYS A 24 16.67 30.16 12.32
C LYS A 24 15.17 30.10 12.62
N ILE A 25 14.73 29.06 13.34
CA ILE A 25 13.37 28.91 13.84
C ILE A 25 13.25 29.59 15.20
N GLY A 26 12.26 30.48 15.33
CA GLY A 26 11.91 31.18 16.54
C GLY A 26 10.68 30.57 17.21
N ASP A 27 9.87 31.42 17.83
CA ASP A 27 8.67 30.97 18.53
C ASP A 27 7.59 30.47 17.55
N PRO A 28 6.83 29.44 17.92
CA PRO A 28 5.73 28.94 17.11
C PRO A 28 4.62 30.00 16.99
N VAL A 29 3.97 30.06 15.82
CA VAL A 29 2.87 31.00 15.58
C VAL A 29 1.67 30.64 16.46
N ASN A 30 1.23 29.38 16.41
CA ASN A 30 0.16 28.86 17.27
C ASN A 30 0.25 27.34 17.43
N LEU A 31 0.95 26.89 18.49
CA LEU A 31 1.16 25.46 18.80
C LEU A 31 -0.13 24.66 19.02
N LYS A 32 -1.25 25.31 19.33
CA LYS A 32 -2.53 24.60 19.52
C LYS A 32 -3.12 24.12 18.20
N VAL A 33 -2.67 24.70 17.08
CA VAL A 33 -3.20 24.43 15.72
C VAL A 33 -2.17 23.74 14.85
N SER A 34 -0.91 24.17 14.92
CA SER A 34 0.18 23.60 14.13
C SER A 34 1.48 23.60 14.92
N ASN A 35 2.21 22.49 14.88
CA ASN A 35 3.60 22.41 15.33
C ASN A 35 4.60 22.63 14.18
N SER A 36 4.14 23.14 13.04
CA SER A 36 4.99 23.34 11.85
C SER A 36 5.20 24.80 11.46
N TYR A 37 4.43 25.75 12.00
CA TYR A 37 4.57 27.17 11.68
C TYR A 37 5.22 27.96 12.82
N PHE A 38 6.29 28.67 12.49
CA PHE A 38 7.11 29.44 13.42
C PHE A 38 7.38 30.84 12.89
N HIS A 39 7.61 31.79 13.79
CA HIS A 39 8.27 33.03 13.44
C HIS A 39 9.75 32.74 13.17
N HIS A 40 10.32 33.37 12.14
CA HIS A 40 11.77 33.32 11.97
C HIS A 40 12.44 34.03 13.15
N TYR A 41 13.52 33.46 13.68
CA TYR A 41 14.25 33.99 14.84
C TYR A 41 14.83 35.43 14.68
N ARG A 42 14.80 36.01 13.48
CA ARG A 42 15.52 37.27 13.16
C ARG A 42 14.86 38.10 12.08
N LYS A 43 14.38 37.43 11.04
CA LYS A 43 13.67 38.07 9.95
C LYS A 43 12.21 38.23 10.38
N ASN A 44 11.56 39.27 9.87
CA ASN A 44 10.12 39.39 9.99
C ASN A 44 9.44 38.54 8.91
N LEU A 45 9.48 37.21 9.06
CA LEU A 45 8.81 36.26 8.17
C LEU A 45 8.34 35.01 8.92
N ILE A 46 7.43 34.28 8.30
CA ILE A 46 6.94 32.98 8.79
C ILE A 46 7.81 31.86 8.21
N VAL A 47 8.14 30.87 9.04
CA VAL A 47 8.88 29.66 8.68
C VAL A 47 7.96 28.47 8.81
N TYR A 48 7.94 27.63 7.79
CA TYR A 48 7.34 26.31 7.85
C TYR A 48 8.43 25.25 8.05
N SER A 49 8.25 24.37 9.03
CA SER A 49 9.15 23.26 9.35
C SER A 49 8.32 22.06 9.78
N PRO A 50 8.30 20.95 9.02
CA PRO A 50 7.43 19.82 9.34
C PRO A 50 7.65 19.31 10.78
N MET A 51 6.59 19.37 11.59
CA MET A 51 6.57 18.97 13.01
C MET A 51 7.62 19.68 13.87
N GLY A 52 8.13 20.83 13.41
CA GLY A 52 9.25 21.53 14.03
C GLY A 52 10.59 20.82 13.87
N ASN A 53 10.67 19.71 13.14
CA ASN A 53 11.87 18.90 12.94
C ASN A 53 12.76 19.48 11.81
N TRP A 54 13.21 20.71 11.99
CA TRP A 54 14.01 21.41 10.99
C TRP A 54 15.42 20.85 10.81
N PHE A 55 15.89 20.06 11.78
CA PHE A 55 17.23 19.47 11.74
C PHE A 55 17.30 18.31 10.74
N GLU A 56 16.25 17.50 10.64
CA GLU A 56 16.18 16.36 9.72
C GLU A 56 15.37 16.67 8.46
N LEU A 57 14.26 17.41 8.59
CA LEU A 57 13.32 17.66 7.49
C LEU A 57 13.49 19.05 6.84
N GLY A 58 14.36 19.90 7.42
CA GLY A 58 14.60 21.24 6.93
C GLY A 58 13.44 22.21 7.23
N TYR A 59 13.52 23.40 6.64
CA TYR A 59 12.51 24.44 6.80
C TYR A 59 12.39 25.28 5.51
N PHE A 60 11.27 25.96 5.37
CA PHE A 60 10.95 26.84 4.25
C PHE A 60 10.58 28.24 4.77
N GLU A 61 11.18 29.27 4.20
CA GLU A 61 10.79 30.66 4.48
C GLU A 61 9.55 31.01 3.64
N SER A 62 8.48 31.40 4.31
CA SER A 62 7.23 31.81 3.69
C SER A 62 7.24 33.30 3.40
N ASN A 63 6.56 33.69 2.32
CA ASN A 63 6.28 35.08 1.98
C ASN A 63 4.93 35.59 2.55
N ALA A 64 4.37 34.89 3.53
CA ALA A 64 3.15 35.30 4.22
C ALA A 64 3.30 36.64 4.95
N ASP A 65 2.21 37.39 5.02
CA ASP A 65 2.14 38.56 5.89
C ASP A 65 2.17 38.13 7.36
N VAL A 66 3.28 38.38 8.05
CA VAL A 66 3.53 37.96 9.43
C VAL A 66 2.47 38.48 10.41
N SER A 67 1.95 39.69 10.16
CA SER A 67 1.04 40.36 11.11
C SER A 67 -0.37 39.77 11.10
N THR A 68 -0.75 39.11 10.00
CA THR A 68 -2.08 38.53 9.80
C THR A 68 -2.06 37.02 9.60
N PHE A 69 -0.87 36.40 9.58
CA PHE A 69 -0.74 34.97 9.36
C PHE A 69 -1.32 34.15 10.51
N GLU A 70 -2.17 33.19 10.18
CA GLU A 70 -2.70 32.19 11.09
C GLU A 70 -2.64 30.78 10.48
N PRO A 71 -2.16 29.77 11.23
CA PRO A 71 -2.28 28.38 10.79
C PRO A 71 -3.76 27.96 10.79
N ILE A 72 -4.14 27.18 9.79
CA ILE A 72 -5.46 26.54 9.65
C ILE A 72 -5.41 25.13 10.25
N ASN A 73 -4.35 24.38 9.93
CA ASN A 73 -4.01 23.08 10.51
C ASN A 73 -2.49 22.90 10.46
N GLU A 74 -2.00 21.66 10.65
CA GLU A 74 -0.56 21.38 10.69
C GLU A 74 0.19 21.94 9.46
N ASP A 75 -0.32 21.69 8.25
CA ASP A 75 0.36 22.01 6.99
C ASP A 75 -0.22 23.23 6.26
N PHE A 76 -1.45 23.66 6.57
CA PHE A 76 -2.09 24.82 5.96
C PHE A 76 -2.03 26.04 6.86
N GLY A 77 -1.81 27.21 6.27
CA GLY A 77 -2.00 28.50 6.90
C GLY A 77 -2.57 29.52 5.94
N LYS A 78 -2.92 30.69 6.44
CA LYS A 78 -3.38 31.80 5.62
C LYS A 78 -2.95 33.12 6.22
N ASP A 79 -2.84 34.14 5.38
CA ASP A 79 -2.82 35.53 5.82
C ASP A 79 -4.15 36.20 5.40
N ASN A 80 -4.20 37.53 5.39
CA ASN A 80 -5.39 38.28 5.02
C ASN A 80 -5.82 38.16 3.54
N MET A 81 -4.98 37.61 2.66
CA MET A 81 -5.22 37.57 1.21
C MET A 81 -4.85 36.25 0.54
N ASN A 82 -4.09 35.38 1.21
CA ASN A 82 -3.47 34.22 0.61
C ASN A 82 -3.60 32.99 1.50
N VAL A 83 -3.65 31.83 0.85
CA VAL A 83 -3.54 30.52 1.49
C VAL A 83 -2.16 29.95 1.21
N PHE A 84 -1.61 29.26 2.20
CA PHE A 84 -0.30 28.62 2.16
C PHE A 84 -0.45 27.14 2.46
N TRP A 85 0.27 26.32 1.70
CA TRP A 85 0.46 24.89 1.93
C TRP A 85 1.95 24.66 2.15
N LYS A 86 2.33 24.13 3.32
CA LYS A 86 3.72 23.91 3.74
C LYS A 86 4.59 25.15 3.60
N GLY A 87 4.01 26.29 3.98
CA GLY A 87 4.66 27.62 3.91
C GLY A 87 4.70 28.26 2.52
N LYS A 88 4.31 27.57 1.44
CA LYS A 88 4.29 28.12 0.09
C LYS A 88 2.90 28.63 -0.29
N LYS A 89 2.85 29.86 -0.81
CA LYS A 89 1.60 30.48 -1.30
C LYS A 89 0.99 29.63 -2.41
N GLN A 90 -0.31 29.40 -2.33
CA GLN A 90 -1.09 28.61 -3.28
C GLN A 90 -1.94 29.49 -4.19
N SER A 91 -2.17 29.03 -5.42
CA SER A 91 -3.02 29.71 -6.40
C SER A 91 -4.47 29.23 -6.25
N VAL A 92 -5.17 29.79 -5.26
CA VAL A 92 -6.56 29.47 -4.93
C VAL A 92 -7.40 30.74 -4.83
N ASP A 93 -8.72 30.59 -4.94
CA ASP A 93 -9.67 31.65 -4.61
C ASP A 93 -9.80 31.78 -3.09
N PHE A 94 -9.13 32.78 -2.53
CA PHE A 94 -9.03 32.98 -1.08
C PHE A 94 -10.40 33.07 -0.40
N ASP A 95 -11.33 33.83 -0.96
CA ASP A 95 -12.63 34.13 -0.33
C ASP A 95 -13.51 32.89 -0.18
N THR A 96 -13.34 31.90 -1.07
CA THR A 96 -14.15 30.67 -1.07
C THR A 96 -13.37 29.41 -0.72
N PHE A 97 -12.07 29.54 -0.44
CA PHE A 97 -11.23 28.42 -0.07
C PHE A 97 -11.68 27.79 1.25
N LYS A 98 -11.79 26.47 1.26
CA LYS A 98 -12.20 25.70 2.42
C LYS A 98 -11.58 24.31 2.45
N ILE A 99 -11.43 23.82 3.66
CA ILE A 99 -10.95 22.46 3.97
C ILE A 99 -12.05 21.80 4.79
N ASP A 100 -12.80 20.91 4.16
CA ASP A 100 -13.90 20.16 4.78
C ASP A 100 -13.49 18.69 4.89
N ALA A 101 -13.03 18.27 6.07
CA ALA A 101 -12.43 16.95 6.30
C ALA A 101 -11.26 16.64 5.34
N PHE A 102 -11.48 15.79 4.34
CA PHE A 102 -10.48 15.41 3.33
C PHE A 102 -10.64 16.17 2.00
N VAL A 103 -11.64 17.05 1.90
CA VAL A 103 -11.93 17.80 0.67
C VAL A 103 -11.38 19.21 0.79
N ILE A 104 -10.44 19.54 -0.07
CA ILE A 104 -9.82 20.86 -0.17
C ILE A 104 -10.32 21.49 -1.46
N LYS A 105 -11.03 22.62 -1.38
CA LYS A 105 -11.65 23.23 -2.56
C LYS A 105 -11.90 24.71 -2.39
N ASP A 106 -12.13 25.37 -3.51
CA ASP A 106 -12.72 26.69 -3.58
C ASP A 106 -13.90 26.68 -4.57
N LYS A 107 -14.41 27.85 -4.99
CA LYS A 107 -15.53 27.93 -5.94
C LYS A 107 -15.20 27.42 -7.35
N ASN A 108 -13.92 27.36 -7.71
CA ASN A 108 -13.43 27.04 -9.05
C ASN A 108 -12.89 25.60 -9.13
N HIS A 109 -12.20 25.12 -8.09
CA HIS A 109 -11.42 23.88 -8.14
C HIS A 109 -11.50 23.05 -6.86
N VAL A 110 -11.28 21.75 -7.03
CA VAL A 110 -10.93 20.81 -5.97
C VAL A 110 -9.44 20.53 -6.05
N TYR A 111 -8.79 20.35 -4.91
CA TYR A 111 -7.35 20.26 -4.79
C TYR A 111 -6.90 18.95 -4.15
N ASN A 112 -5.78 18.43 -4.65
CA ASN A 112 -5.05 17.29 -4.11
C ASN A 112 -3.72 17.76 -3.51
N VAL A 113 -3.41 17.30 -2.30
CA VAL A 113 -2.15 17.57 -1.59
C VAL A 113 -1.04 16.57 -1.93
N ASN A 114 -1.40 15.40 -2.48
CA ASN A 114 -0.48 14.34 -2.86
C ASN A 114 -0.22 14.37 -4.37
N GLY A 115 0.06 15.56 -4.88
CA GLY A 115 0.33 15.76 -6.30
C GLY A 115 1.78 15.49 -6.70
N LYS A 116 2.09 15.72 -7.98
CA LYS A 116 3.46 15.56 -8.51
C LYS A 116 4.48 16.50 -7.86
N LYS A 117 4.02 17.66 -7.39
CA LYS A 117 4.84 18.65 -6.70
C LYS A 117 4.51 18.60 -5.21
N PHE A 118 5.54 18.55 -4.38
CA PHE A 118 5.39 18.40 -2.94
C PHE A 118 4.83 19.65 -2.23
N ASP A 119 5.00 20.83 -2.84
CA ASP A 119 4.76 22.14 -2.25
C ASP A 119 3.65 22.94 -2.96
N GLU A 120 2.91 22.31 -3.88
CA GLU A 120 1.82 22.92 -4.63
C GLU A 120 0.59 22.02 -4.60
N LEU A 121 -0.59 22.63 -4.43
CA LEU A 121 -1.86 21.95 -4.59
C LEU A 121 -2.10 21.61 -6.06
N GLU A 122 -2.34 20.34 -6.35
CA GLU A 122 -2.69 19.89 -7.70
C GLU A 122 -4.20 19.98 -7.89
N ILE A 123 -4.66 20.53 -9.02
CA ILE A 123 -6.09 20.56 -9.35
C ILE A 123 -6.55 19.14 -9.67
N VAL A 124 -7.65 18.71 -9.05
CA VAL A 124 -8.31 17.45 -9.38
C VAL A 124 -9.03 17.60 -10.71
N ASP A 125 -8.50 16.96 -11.75
CA ASP A 125 -9.01 17.11 -13.10
C ASP A 125 -10.48 16.67 -13.24
N GLY A 126 -11.28 17.53 -13.86
CA GLY A 126 -12.69 17.30 -14.11
C GLY A 126 -13.62 17.26 -12.89
N ALA A 127 -13.13 17.57 -11.67
CA ALA A 127 -13.97 17.62 -10.47
C ALA A 127 -14.86 18.86 -10.41
N ASP A 128 -16.15 18.68 -10.08
CA ASP A 128 -17.05 19.78 -9.77
C ASP A 128 -16.95 20.18 -8.28
N PRO A 129 -16.34 21.33 -7.93
CA PRO A 129 -16.18 21.75 -6.54
C PRO A 129 -17.51 21.91 -5.80
N LYS A 130 -18.62 22.19 -6.49
CA LYS A 130 -19.92 22.38 -5.82
C LYS A 130 -20.43 21.07 -5.23
N THR A 131 -20.26 19.97 -5.95
CA THR A 131 -20.83 18.67 -5.59
C THR A 131 -19.80 17.65 -5.11
N TYR A 132 -18.50 17.96 -5.20
CA TYR A 132 -17.42 17.08 -4.73
C TYR A 132 -17.47 16.84 -3.22
N GLN A 133 -17.53 15.56 -2.85
CA GLN A 133 -17.66 15.07 -1.48
C GLN A 133 -17.10 13.65 -1.34
N LEU A 134 -17.01 13.16 -0.11
CA LEU A 134 -16.72 11.74 0.14
C LEU A 134 -17.77 10.84 -0.52
N LEU A 135 -17.33 9.72 -1.09
CA LEU A 135 -18.22 8.78 -1.78
C LEU A 135 -19.29 8.25 -0.83
N ASP A 136 -18.87 7.79 0.34
CA ASP A 136 -19.74 7.31 1.42
C ASP A 136 -19.22 7.84 2.78
N PRO A 137 -19.87 8.87 3.33
CA PRO A 137 -19.51 9.42 4.64
C PRO A 137 -19.73 8.45 5.81
N SER A 138 -20.48 7.36 5.63
CA SER A 138 -20.82 6.39 6.68
C SER A 138 -19.70 5.39 6.96
N ILE A 139 -18.80 5.16 6.00
CA ILE A 139 -17.61 4.31 6.17
C ILE A 139 -16.70 4.95 7.22
N LYS A 140 -16.34 4.20 8.27
CA LYS A 140 -15.54 4.71 9.39
C LYS A 140 -14.07 4.31 9.36
N ASP A 141 -13.70 3.36 8.51
CA ASP A 141 -12.31 2.90 8.39
C ASP A 141 -11.48 3.77 7.45
N TYR A 142 -10.20 3.42 7.30
CA TYR A 142 -9.22 4.18 6.51
C TYR A 142 -9.59 4.30 5.02
N ARG A 143 -10.41 3.38 4.49
CA ARG A 143 -10.81 3.34 3.07
C ARG A 143 -11.71 4.52 2.72
N ARG A 144 -12.40 5.10 3.72
CA ARG A 144 -13.17 6.35 3.59
C ARG A 144 -12.34 7.47 2.96
N ASN A 145 -11.05 7.53 3.26
CA ASN A 145 -10.21 8.69 2.94
C ASN A 145 -9.74 8.72 1.48
N TYR A 146 -10.06 7.68 0.69
CA TYR A 146 -9.60 7.54 -0.68
C TYR A 146 -10.71 7.67 -1.72
N TRP A 147 -11.98 7.64 -1.33
CA TRP A 147 -13.09 7.61 -2.27
C TRP A 147 -13.93 8.88 -2.21
N PHE A 148 -14.11 9.50 -3.36
CA PHE A 148 -14.88 10.72 -3.52
C PHE A 148 -15.82 10.60 -4.72
N LYS A 149 -16.81 11.47 -4.77
CA LYS A 149 -17.66 11.67 -5.94
C LYS A 149 -18.05 13.12 -6.08
N ASP A 150 -18.43 13.47 -7.30
CA ASP A 150 -19.26 14.62 -7.58
C ASP A 150 -20.56 14.16 -8.27
N ALA A 151 -21.36 15.08 -8.80
CA ALA A 151 -22.62 14.74 -9.45
C ALA A 151 -22.45 13.85 -10.70
N ASN A 152 -21.26 13.79 -11.30
CA ASN A 152 -21.04 13.16 -12.60
C ASN A 152 -20.00 12.03 -12.56
N SER A 153 -19.12 12.00 -11.56
CA SER A 153 -17.92 11.18 -11.58
C SER A 153 -17.58 10.62 -10.20
N VAL A 154 -16.89 9.48 -10.22
CA VAL A 154 -16.25 8.86 -9.05
C VAL A 154 -14.75 9.13 -9.10
N TYR A 155 -14.12 9.28 -7.93
CA TYR A 155 -12.68 9.53 -7.80
C TYR A 155 -12.08 8.59 -6.76
N PHE A 156 -10.95 7.98 -7.11
CA PHE A 156 -10.11 7.20 -6.21
C PHE A 156 -8.79 7.95 -6.00
N LYS A 157 -8.45 8.30 -4.76
CA LYS A 157 -7.29 9.14 -4.40
C LYS A 157 -7.20 10.42 -5.25
N ASN A 158 -8.34 11.09 -5.43
CA ASN A 158 -8.47 12.28 -6.28
C ASN A 158 -8.14 12.07 -7.77
N LYS A 159 -8.11 10.84 -8.27
CA LYS A 159 -8.03 10.52 -9.69
C LYS A 159 -9.40 10.07 -10.16
N LYS A 160 -9.90 10.68 -11.24
CA LYS A 160 -11.19 10.31 -11.84
C LYS A 160 -11.16 8.86 -12.31
N VAL A 161 -12.20 8.10 -12.00
CA VAL A 161 -12.37 6.70 -12.40
C VAL A 161 -13.73 6.46 -13.05
N GLU A 162 -13.86 5.32 -13.73
CA GLU A 162 -15.14 4.89 -14.28
C GLU A 162 -16.08 4.39 -13.18
N GLY A 163 -17.36 4.73 -13.28
CA GLY A 163 -18.39 4.27 -12.35
C GLY A 163 -19.56 5.25 -12.27
N ASN A 164 -20.74 4.73 -11.97
CA ASN A 164 -21.91 5.57 -11.69
C ASN A 164 -21.84 6.15 -10.27
N PRO A 165 -21.72 7.48 -10.08
CA PRO A 165 -21.53 8.09 -8.76
C PRO A 165 -22.69 7.88 -7.77
N ASP A 166 -23.89 7.53 -8.25
CA ASP A 166 -25.04 7.28 -7.39
C ASP A 166 -25.03 5.88 -6.78
N THR A 167 -24.39 4.92 -7.46
CA THR A 167 -24.49 3.49 -7.11
C THR A 167 -23.12 2.83 -6.87
N PHE A 168 -22.03 3.51 -7.22
CA PHE A 168 -20.68 3.01 -7.03
C PHE A 168 -20.36 2.85 -5.55
N ARG A 169 -19.86 1.68 -5.19
CA ARG A 169 -19.41 1.37 -3.83
C ARG A 169 -18.22 0.40 -3.85
N PRO A 170 -17.11 0.71 -3.14
CA PRO A 170 -16.10 -0.28 -2.84
C PRO A 170 -16.68 -1.32 -1.87
N LEU A 171 -16.37 -2.60 -2.12
CA LEU A 171 -16.83 -3.71 -1.28
C LEU A 171 -15.73 -4.19 -0.33
N ASN A 172 -14.48 -4.14 -0.80
CA ASN A 172 -13.27 -4.40 -0.05
C ASN A 172 -12.09 -3.65 -0.69
N ASP A 173 -10.86 -4.09 -0.42
CA ASP A 173 -9.66 -3.40 -0.85
C ASP A 173 -9.33 -3.62 -2.33
N ALA A 174 -9.93 -4.65 -2.96
CA ALA A 174 -9.65 -5.04 -4.34
C ALA A 174 -10.85 -4.99 -5.28
N ILE A 175 -12.09 -4.91 -4.77
CA ILE A 175 -13.32 -5.03 -5.56
C ILE A 175 -14.27 -3.88 -5.23
N ALA A 176 -14.78 -3.23 -6.28
CA ALA A 176 -15.89 -2.29 -6.21
C ALA A 176 -16.99 -2.69 -7.21
N VAL A 177 -18.21 -2.17 -7.00
CA VAL A 177 -19.34 -2.37 -7.91
C VAL A 177 -20.10 -1.07 -8.11
N ASP A 178 -20.83 -0.97 -9.22
CA ASP A 178 -21.95 -0.05 -9.37
C ASP A 178 -23.19 -0.81 -9.87
N ALA A 179 -24.25 -0.11 -10.26
CA ALA A 179 -25.47 -0.77 -10.77
C ALA A 179 -25.26 -1.65 -12.01
N ASN A 180 -24.19 -1.45 -12.77
CA ASN A 180 -23.99 -2.07 -14.08
C ASN A 180 -22.73 -2.93 -14.17
N PHE A 181 -21.72 -2.70 -13.33
CA PHE A 181 -20.41 -3.33 -13.48
C PHE A 181 -19.75 -3.67 -12.14
N ILE A 182 -18.82 -4.63 -12.24
CA ILE A 182 -17.85 -5.02 -11.22
C ILE A 182 -16.47 -4.52 -11.65
N TYR A 183 -15.75 -3.95 -10.69
CA TYR A 183 -14.47 -3.28 -10.88
C TYR A 183 -13.39 -3.93 -10.02
N ALA A 184 -12.18 -4.00 -10.56
CA ALA A 184 -10.98 -4.28 -9.78
C ALA A 184 -10.30 -2.98 -9.34
N ILE A 185 -9.94 -2.88 -8.07
CA ILE A 185 -9.13 -1.81 -7.48
C ILE A 185 -7.69 -2.32 -7.43
N ILE A 186 -6.77 -1.60 -8.08
CA ILE A 186 -5.36 -1.95 -8.18
C ILE A 186 -4.54 -0.80 -7.62
N SER A 187 -4.12 -0.92 -6.35
CA SER A 187 -3.25 0.08 -5.71
C SER A 187 -1.80 -0.08 -6.16
N TYR A 188 -1.33 -1.32 -6.33
CA TYR A 188 0.07 -1.62 -6.63
C TYR A 188 0.19 -2.59 -7.80
N ARG A 189 1.28 -2.49 -8.57
CA ARG A 189 1.72 -3.47 -9.58
C ARG A 189 3.18 -3.82 -9.35
N GLY A 190 3.59 -5.04 -9.72
CA GLY A 190 4.97 -5.52 -9.55
C GLY A 190 5.15 -6.37 -8.30
N GLU A 191 6.38 -6.81 -8.04
CA GLU A 191 6.74 -7.65 -6.89
C GLU A 191 8.04 -7.17 -6.26
N GLY A 192 8.14 -7.30 -4.93
CA GLY A 192 9.35 -6.95 -4.17
C GLY A 192 9.75 -5.48 -4.40
N ILE A 193 11.03 -5.27 -4.71
CA ILE A 193 11.62 -3.94 -4.92
C ILE A 193 11.10 -3.22 -6.16
N GLU A 194 10.40 -3.91 -7.08
CA GLU A 194 9.84 -3.34 -8.30
C GLU A 194 8.35 -2.98 -8.16
N THR A 195 7.83 -2.96 -6.93
CA THR A 195 6.43 -2.60 -6.67
C THR A 195 6.20 -1.11 -6.92
N LEU A 196 5.25 -0.80 -7.81
CA LEU A 196 4.83 0.56 -8.19
C LEU A 196 3.40 0.80 -7.74
N GLU A 197 3.15 1.94 -7.10
CA GLU A 197 1.79 2.42 -6.84
C GLU A 197 1.19 2.98 -8.13
N VAL A 198 -0.01 2.52 -8.49
CA VAL A 198 -0.70 2.89 -9.74
C VAL A 198 -2.09 3.46 -9.55
N ASP A 199 -2.77 3.07 -8.47
CA ASP A 199 -4.10 3.54 -8.08
C ASP A 199 -5.10 3.57 -9.25
N GLU A 200 -5.41 2.39 -9.75
CA GLU A 200 -6.31 2.18 -10.87
C GLU A 200 -7.60 1.49 -10.42
N VAL A 201 -8.70 1.87 -11.06
CA VAL A 201 -10.00 1.22 -10.89
C VAL A 201 -10.45 0.81 -12.28
N ILE A 202 -10.46 -0.50 -12.53
CA ILE A 202 -10.64 -1.06 -13.87
C ILE A 202 -11.96 -1.80 -13.90
N ARG A 203 -12.84 -1.43 -14.83
CA ARG A 203 -14.06 -2.19 -15.14
C ARG A 203 -13.69 -3.58 -15.65
N LYS A 204 -14.23 -4.64 -15.04
CA LYS A 204 -13.89 -6.03 -15.39
C LYS A 204 -15.07 -6.81 -15.94
N HIS A 205 -16.23 -6.70 -15.31
CA HIS A 205 -17.39 -7.51 -15.69
C HIS A 205 -18.69 -6.73 -15.54
N LYS A 206 -19.75 -7.13 -16.24
CA LYS A 206 -21.10 -6.66 -15.95
C LYS A 206 -21.51 -7.12 -14.55
N MET A 207 -22.36 -6.33 -13.90
CA MET A 207 -22.96 -6.71 -12.64
C MET A 207 -23.79 -7.99 -12.84
N ILE A 208 -23.76 -8.85 -11.84
CA ILE A 208 -24.54 -10.09 -11.78
C ILE A 208 -25.53 -10.03 -10.63
N ASP A 209 -26.62 -10.77 -10.77
CA ASP A 209 -27.68 -10.81 -9.77
C ASP A 209 -27.26 -11.60 -8.53
N GLY A 210 -27.66 -11.12 -7.36
CA GLY A 210 -27.46 -11.81 -6.09
C GLY A 210 -27.11 -10.89 -4.94
N GLU A 211 -27.26 -11.40 -3.73
CA GLU A 211 -26.78 -10.70 -2.55
C GLU A 211 -25.25 -10.63 -2.54
N ILE A 212 -24.73 -9.50 -2.05
CA ILE A 212 -23.30 -9.24 -1.97
C ILE A 212 -22.82 -9.50 -0.55
N HIS A 213 -21.88 -10.42 -0.41
CA HIS A 213 -21.24 -10.77 0.86
C HIS A 213 -19.72 -10.66 0.70
N PRO A 214 -19.09 -9.56 1.17
CA PRO A 214 -17.64 -9.45 1.22
C PRO A 214 -17.06 -10.57 2.11
N ILE A 215 -16.12 -11.35 1.59
CA ILE A 215 -15.54 -12.50 2.30
C ILE A 215 -14.27 -12.06 3.04
N ASN A 216 -13.38 -11.38 2.32
CA ASN A 216 -12.13 -10.85 2.85
C ASN A 216 -11.71 -9.61 2.02
N GLU A 217 -10.43 -9.23 2.11
CA GLU A 217 -9.84 -8.07 1.44
C GLU A 217 -9.82 -8.17 -0.10
N THR A 218 -9.88 -9.38 -0.68
CA THR A 218 -9.72 -9.65 -2.12
C THR A 218 -10.86 -10.45 -2.75
N TYR A 219 -11.73 -11.07 -1.94
CA TYR A 219 -12.83 -11.91 -2.38
C TYR A 219 -14.19 -11.36 -1.94
N VAL A 220 -15.17 -11.46 -2.83
CA VAL A 220 -16.57 -11.13 -2.58
C VAL A 220 -17.44 -12.23 -3.18
N GLN A 221 -18.42 -12.70 -2.42
CA GLN A 221 -19.51 -13.50 -2.97
C GLN A 221 -20.60 -12.58 -3.51
N ILE A 222 -21.08 -12.85 -4.71
CA ILE A 222 -22.25 -12.20 -5.31
C ILE A 222 -23.18 -13.31 -5.82
N GLY A 223 -24.29 -13.54 -5.13
CA GLY A 223 -25.18 -14.66 -5.42
C GLY A 223 -24.44 -16.01 -5.32
N ASN A 224 -24.50 -16.79 -6.39
CA ASN A 224 -23.79 -18.08 -6.51
C ASN A 224 -22.41 -17.95 -7.18
N SER A 225 -21.85 -16.75 -7.23
CA SER A 225 -20.52 -16.51 -7.77
C SER A 225 -19.58 -15.97 -6.70
N VAL A 226 -18.30 -16.30 -6.84
CA VAL A 226 -17.21 -15.67 -6.10
C VAL A 226 -16.35 -14.88 -7.07
N VAL A 227 -16.21 -13.59 -6.76
CA VAL A 227 -15.34 -12.66 -7.46
C VAL A 227 -14.06 -12.47 -6.65
N SER A 228 -12.92 -12.50 -7.32
CA SER A 228 -11.62 -12.21 -6.72
C SER A 228 -10.83 -11.21 -7.56
N ALA A 229 -10.11 -10.31 -6.92
CA ALA A 229 -9.21 -9.37 -7.61
C ALA A 229 -7.89 -9.20 -6.84
N PHE A 230 -6.77 -9.13 -7.57
CA PHE A 230 -5.42 -8.98 -7.01
C PHE A 230 -4.58 -7.92 -7.75
N THR A 231 -3.47 -7.52 -7.13
CA THR A 231 -2.58 -6.41 -7.53
C THR A 231 -1.97 -6.55 -8.93
N LYS A 232 -1.89 -7.76 -9.50
CA LYS A 232 -1.17 -8.00 -10.77
C LYS A 232 -2.04 -8.13 -12.03
N ALA A 233 -3.36 -7.91 -11.92
CA ALA A 233 -4.39 -8.05 -12.97
C ALA A 233 -5.13 -9.40 -13.03
N GLU A 234 -4.97 -10.24 -12.01
CA GLU A 234 -5.82 -11.40 -11.77
C GLU A 234 -7.20 -10.92 -11.30
N PHE A 235 -8.20 -11.10 -12.15
CA PHE A 235 -9.60 -10.93 -11.82
C PHE A 235 -10.31 -12.18 -12.27
N GLU A 236 -10.87 -12.92 -11.32
CA GLU A 236 -11.59 -14.16 -11.60
C GLU A 236 -13.01 -14.05 -11.08
N LEU A 237 -13.93 -14.66 -11.83
CA LEU A 237 -15.31 -14.87 -11.40
C LEU A 237 -15.64 -16.33 -11.57
N ASN A 238 -15.69 -17.03 -10.44
CA ASN A 238 -16.06 -18.44 -10.38
C ASN A 238 -17.56 -18.55 -10.08
N THR A 239 -18.30 -19.26 -10.91
CA THR A 239 -19.75 -19.47 -10.72
C THR A 239 -20.01 -20.90 -10.29
N PHE A 240 -20.91 -21.06 -9.33
CA PHE A 240 -21.35 -22.32 -8.75
C PHE A 240 -22.84 -22.52 -9.03
N ASP A 241 -23.30 -23.77 -9.02
CA ASP A 241 -24.73 -24.07 -9.11
C ASP A 241 -25.48 -23.50 -7.89
N SER A 242 -24.85 -23.61 -6.72
CA SER A 242 -25.25 -23.01 -5.45
C SER A 242 -24.03 -22.82 -4.57
N ILE A 243 -24.06 -21.84 -3.67
CA ILE A 243 -23.06 -21.70 -2.60
C ILE A 243 -23.75 -21.94 -1.27
N THR A 244 -23.31 -22.96 -0.52
CA THR A 244 -23.87 -23.27 0.81
C THR A 244 -22.98 -22.82 1.97
N ALA A 245 -21.67 -22.83 1.77
CA ALA A 245 -20.69 -22.43 2.77
C ALA A 245 -19.49 -21.74 2.12
N VAL A 246 -19.03 -20.68 2.78
CA VAL A 246 -17.79 -19.97 2.45
C VAL A 246 -16.96 -19.84 3.72
N GLU A 247 -15.70 -20.24 3.66
CA GLU A 247 -14.74 -20.12 4.75
C GLU A 247 -13.51 -19.31 4.30
N LYS A 248 -13.15 -18.29 5.07
CA LYS A 248 -11.91 -17.52 4.87
C LYS A 248 -10.75 -18.28 5.50
N ILE A 249 -9.70 -18.55 4.72
CA ILE A 249 -8.43 -19.04 5.25
C ILE A 249 -7.49 -17.85 5.50
N ASP A 250 -7.18 -17.08 4.46
CA ASP A 250 -6.29 -15.91 4.55
C ASP A 250 -6.64 -14.85 3.50
N TYR A 251 -5.69 -13.98 3.14
CA TYR A 251 -5.85 -12.92 2.14
C TYR A 251 -5.95 -13.47 0.70
N TRP A 252 -5.26 -14.58 0.40
CA TRP A 252 -5.16 -15.17 -0.93
C TRP A 252 -6.08 -16.37 -1.12
N THR A 253 -6.57 -16.96 -0.03
CA THR A 253 -7.17 -18.28 -0.02
C THR A 253 -8.50 -18.31 0.71
N ILE A 254 -9.50 -18.92 0.09
CA ILE A 254 -10.81 -19.22 0.68
C ILE A 254 -11.22 -20.65 0.33
N VAL A 255 -12.29 -21.13 0.96
CA VAL A 255 -12.98 -22.38 0.61
C VAL A 255 -14.43 -22.07 0.30
N VAL A 256 -14.95 -22.64 -0.79
CA VAL A 256 -16.36 -22.58 -1.17
C VAL A 256 -16.85 -24.00 -1.40
N ASP A 257 -17.82 -24.46 -0.60
CA ASP A 257 -18.41 -25.81 -0.71
C ASP A 257 -17.38 -26.96 -0.86
N ASN A 258 -16.33 -26.94 -0.02
CA ASN A 258 -15.17 -27.85 -0.03
C ASN A 258 -14.22 -27.73 -1.23
N VAL A 259 -14.32 -26.66 -2.02
CA VAL A 259 -13.35 -26.33 -3.07
C VAL A 259 -12.42 -25.24 -2.55
N LEU A 260 -11.11 -25.53 -2.50
CA LEU A 260 -10.10 -24.52 -2.21
C LEU A 260 -9.99 -23.56 -3.40
N ILE A 261 -10.01 -22.26 -3.13
CA ILE A 261 -9.76 -21.22 -4.12
C ILE A 261 -8.55 -20.41 -3.64
N ASN A 262 -7.47 -20.42 -4.43
CA ASN A 262 -6.25 -19.65 -4.16
C ASN A 262 -5.96 -18.74 -5.34
N LYS A 263 -5.76 -17.44 -5.07
CA LYS A 263 -5.57 -16.39 -6.08
C LYS A 263 -6.61 -16.45 -7.21
N GLY A 264 -7.87 -16.73 -6.86
CA GLY A 264 -8.98 -16.86 -7.80
C GLY A 264 -9.06 -18.19 -8.57
N ILE A 265 -8.06 -19.05 -8.47
CA ILE A 265 -8.02 -20.35 -9.15
C ILE A 265 -8.63 -21.43 -8.25
N MET A 266 -9.54 -22.25 -8.80
CA MET A 266 -10.16 -23.37 -8.09
C MET A 266 -9.31 -24.63 -8.14
N PHE A 267 -9.18 -25.31 -6.99
CA PHE A 267 -8.45 -26.58 -6.83
C PHE A 267 -9.37 -27.66 -6.24
N PRO A 268 -10.29 -28.24 -7.06
CA PRO A 268 -11.28 -29.20 -6.59
C PRO A 268 -10.69 -30.55 -6.13
N GLU A 269 -9.44 -30.84 -6.49
CA GLU A 269 -8.74 -32.08 -6.14
C GLU A 269 -8.10 -32.06 -4.74
N ILE A 270 -7.98 -30.89 -4.11
CA ILE A 270 -7.38 -30.75 -2.78
C ILE A 270 -8.39 -31.18 -1.72
N ASP A 271 -8.00 -32.09 -0.82
CA ASP A 271 -8.84 -32.45 0.32
C ASP A 271 -8.79 -31.35 1.40
N VAL A 272 -9.72 -30.40 1.26
CA VAL A 272 -9.86 -29.24 2.14
C VAL A 272 -9.96 -29.62 3.62
N LYS A 273 -10.58 -30.76 3.96
CA LYS A 273 -10.74 -31.17 5.38
C LYS A 273 -9.42 -31.48 6.06
N THR A 274 -8.39 -31.79 5.27
CA THR A 274 -7.04 -32.11 5.75
C THR A 274 -6.00 -31.15 5.21
N PHE A 275 -6.43 -30.07 4.57
CA PHE A 275 -5.55 -29.07 3.98
C PHE A 275 -4.84 -28.29 5.09
N GLU A 276 -3.53 -28.20 4.97
CA GLU A 276 -2.66 -27.52 5.92
C GLU A 276 -1.66 -26.67 5.13
N VAL A 277 -1.64 -25.36 5.42
CA VAL A 277 -0.61 -24.45 4.92
C VAL A 277 0.67 -24.71 5.71
N LEU A 278 1.77 -24.92 4.99
CA LEU A 278 3.11 -25.10 5.56
C LEU A 278 3.91 -23.79 5.34
N ASP A 279 5.24 -23.87 5.41
CA ASP A 279 6.10 -22.73 5.13
C ASP A 279 6.32 -22.47 3.63
N TYR A 280 6.70 -21.24 3.29
CA TYR A 280 7.21 -20.84 1.97
C TYR A 280 6.42 -21.30 0.73
N ASN A 281 5.09 -21.10 0.74
CA ASN A 281 4.16 -21.52 -0.32
C ASN A 281 3.95 -23.03 -0.44
N PHE A 282 4.53 -23.83 0.45
CA PHE A 282 4.18 -25.25 0.53
C PHE A 282 2.86 -25.41 1.29
N SER A 283 2.09 -26.40 0.88
CA SER A 283 0.90 -26.86 1.59
C SER A 283 0.75 -28.37 1.38
N LYS A 284 -0.10 -29.00 2.17
CA LYS A 284 -0.36 -30.44 2.04
C LYS A 284 -1.81 -30.74 2.36
N ASP A 285 -2.27 -31.88 1.87
CA ASP A 285 -3.46 -32.55 2.40
C ASP A 285 -3.09 -33.97 2.85
N LYS A 286 -4.04 -34.81 3.23
CA LYS A 286 -3.76 -36.18 3.69
C LYS A 286 -3.09 -37.08 2.63
N ASN A 287 -3.13 -36.72 1.35
CA ASN A 287 -2.71 -37.55 0.22
C ASN A 287 -1.54 -36.96 -0.57
N SER A 288 -1.30 -35.65 -0.49
CA SER A 288 -0.43 -34.92 -1.41
C SER A 288 0.26 -33.74 -0.75
N VAL A 289 1.39 -33.34 -1.33
CA VAL A 289 2.07 -32.08 -1.01
C VAL A 289 2.03 -31.17 -2.23
N TYR A 290 1.96 -29.87 -2.01
CA TYR A 290 1.78 -28.84 -3.02
C TYR A 290 2.79 -27.71 -2.81
N TYR A 291 3.15 -27.05 -3.91
CA TYR A 291 3.87 -25.78 -3.93
C TYR A 291 3.07 -24.77 -4.77
N ASP A 292 2.67 -23.63 -4.18
CA ASP A 292 1.79 -22.64 -4.83
C ASP A 292 0.52 -23.32 -5.43
N CYS A 293 -0.10 -24.18 -4.61
CA CYS A 293 -1.24 -25.04 -4.95
C CYS A 293 -1.02 -26.04 -6.10
N LYS A 294 0.18 -26.15 -6.66
CA LYS A 294 0.54 -27.18 -7.65
C LYS A 294 1.06 -28.42 -6.96
N LYS A 295 0.45 -29.57 -7.28
CA LYS A 295 0.84 -30.86 -6.71
C LYS A 295 2.29 -31.21 -7.05
N ILE A 296 3.05 -31.59 -6.04
CA ILE A 296 4.40 -32.15 -6.19
C ILE A 296 4.24 -33.64 -6.51
N ILE A 297 4.49 -34.01 -7.75
CA ILE A 297 4.31 -35.39 -8.22
C ILE A 297 5.36 -36.29 -7.56
N GLU A 298 4.92 -37.49 -7.14
CA GLU A 298 5.74 -38.53 -6.46
C GLU A 298 6.31 -38.14 -5.08
N ALA A 299 5.85 -37.04 -4.48
CA ALA A 299 6.21 -36.68 -3.12
C ALA A 299 5.77 -37.74 -2.09
N ASP A 300 6.74 -38.25 -1.32
CA ASP A 300 6.44 -39.06 -0.14
C ASP A 300 6.09 -38.15 1.04
N TYR A 301 4.79 -38.02 1.28
CA TYR A 301 4.22 -37.25 2.38
C TYR A 301 4.88 -37.53 3.73
N SER A 302 5.19 -38.79 4.03
CA SER A 302 5.64 -39.20 5.36
C SER A 302 7.07 -38.75 5.68
N SER A 303 7.89 -38.54 4.65
CA SER A 303 9.30 -38.16 4.77
C SER A 303 9.61 -36.77 4.21
N PHE A 304 8.59 -36.04 3.73
CA PHE A 304 8.73 -34.72 3.12
C PHE A 304 9.25 -33.67 4.11
N LYS A 305 10.23 -32.88 3.66
CA LYS A 305 10.87 -31.80 4.42
C LYS A 305 11.10 -30.60 3.53
N ILE A 306 10.61 -29.45 3.99
CA ILE A 306 10.92 -28.15 3.41
C ILE A 306 12.31 -27.73 3.89
N ILE A 307 13.21 -27.39 2.97
CA ILE A 307 14.59 -27.01 3.29
C ILE A 307 14.94 -25.59 2.88
N SER A 308 14.12 -24.95 2.03
CA SER A 308 14.15 -23.52 1.76
C SER A 308 12.83 -23.06 1.11
N ASN A 309 12.80 -21.80 0.67
CA ASN A 309 11.63 -21.22 0.02
C ASN A 309 11.29 -21.79 -1.36
N GLU A 310 12.23 -22.47 -2.00
CA GLU A 310 12.02 -23.10 -3.29
C GLU A 310 12.50 -24.55 -3.33
N TYR A 311 13.18 -25.05 -2.30
CA TYR A 311 13.64 -26.44 -2.26
C TYR A 311 12.99 -27.23 -1.12
N SER A 312 12.67 -28.47 -1.44
CA SER A 312 12.20 -29.49 -0.51
C SER A 312 12.79 -30.84 -0.87
N LYS A 313 12.67 -31.82 0.01
CA LYS A 313 13.11 -33.19 -0.24
C LYS A 313 12.29 -34.19 0.56
N ASP A 314 12.26 -35.42 0.07
CA ASP A 314 11.78 -36.58 0.84
C ASP A 314 12.87 -37.66 0.87
N ALA A 315 12.53 -38.89 1.25
CA ALA A 315 13.48 -39.99 1.32
C ALA A 315 14.08 -40.40 -0.05
N LYS A 316 13.43 -40.05 -1.17
CA LYS A 316 13.78 -40.52 -2.52
C LYS A 316 14.20 -39.39 -3.46
N HIS A 317 13.64 -38.19 -3.29
CA HIS A 317 13.76 -37.11 -4.25
C HIS A 317 14.10 -35.78 -3.59
N VAL A 318 14.72 -34.92 -4.38
CA VAL A 318 14.83 -33.49 -4.12
C VAL A 318 13.91 -32.77 -5.09
N TYR A 319 13.26 -31.72 -4.64
CA TYR A 319 12.34 -30.92 -5.42
C TYR A 319 12.78 -29.46 -5.46
N PHE A 320 12.56 -28.81 -6.60
CA PHE A 320 12.60 -27.37 -6.75
C PHE A 320 11.21 -26.92 -7.14
N LYS A 321 10.56 -26.14 -6.29
CA LYS A 321 9.15 -25.79 -6.37
C LYS A 321 8.32 -27.07 -6.42
N ASN A 322 7.58 -27.30 -7.51
CA ASN A 322 6.78 -28.49 -7.73
C ASN A 322 7.47 -29.56 -8.61
N ASP A 323 8.72 -29.37 -9.01
CA ASP A 323 9.42 -30.25 -9.95
C ASP A 323 10.51 -31.10 -9.28
N ILE A 324 10.62 -32.36 -9.70
CA ILE A 324 11.69 -33.28 -9.25
C ILE A 324 13.04 -32.88 -9.87
N LEU A 325 14.05 -32.70 -9.03
CA LEU A 325 15.44 -32.55 -9.44
C LEU A 325 16.03 -33.91 -9.81
N LYS A 326 15.91 -34.27 -11.09
CA LYS A 326 16.40 -35.56 -11.60
C LYS A 326 17.89 -35.76 -11.29
N GLY A 327 18.18 -36.87 -10.60
CA GLY A 327 19.54 -37.30 -10.29
C GLY A 327 20.20 -36.61 -9.09
N ALA A 328 19.49 -35.73 -8.38
CA ALA A 328 19.94 -35.18 -7.11
C ALA A 328 19.82 -36.21 -5.99
N ASN A 329 20.84 -36.32 -5.14
CA ASN A 329 20.81 -37.19 -3.97
C ASN A 329 20.18 -36.48 -2.75
N PRO A 330 19.00 -36.91 -2.24
CA PRO A 330 18.32 -36.26 -1.11
C PRO A 330 19.10 -36.35 0.21
N GLU A 331 19.89 -37.39 0.44
CA GLU A 331 20.63 -37.57 1.69
C GLU A 331 21.71 -36.50 1.86
N THR A 332 22.39 -36.15 0.77
CA THR A 332 23.53 -35.22 0.76
C THR A 332 23.15 -33.81 0.30
N PHE A 333 21.91 -33.59 -0.16
CA PHE A 333 21.45 -32.28 -0.64
C PHE A 333 21.44 -31.22 0.46
N LYS A 334 22.21 -30.14 0.23
CA LYS A 334 22.37 -29.03 1.16
C LYS A 334 22.72 -27.72 0.44
N GLN A 335 22.50 -26.60 1.12
CA GLN A 335 22.91 -25.29 0.65
C GLN A 335 24.45 -25.16 0.75
N THR A 336 25.07 -24.51 -0.22
CA THR A 336 26.50 -24.15 -0.16
C THR A 336 26.68 -22.76 0.47
N SER A 337 27.92 -22.30 0.63
CA SER A 337 28.21 -20.92 1.05
C SER A 337 27.88 -19.87 -0.02
N GLU A 338 27.73 -20.27 -1.28
CA GLU A 338 27.31 -19.37 -2.36
C GLU A 338 25.79 -19.20 -2.36
N TYR A 339 25.34 -17.94 -2.39
CA TYR A 339 23.92 -17.61 -2.34
C TYR A 339 23.14 -18.24 -3.51
N GLY A 340 22.06 -18.94 -3.17
CA GLY A 340 21.20 -19.63 -4.13
C GLY A 340 21.78 -20.90 -4.73
N VAL A 341 22.98 -21.33 -4.32
CA VAL A 341 23.63 -22.55 -4.83
C VAL A 341 23.52 -23.70 -3.83
N TRP A 342 23.09 -24.84 -4.34
CA TRP A 342 22.89 -26.09 -3.61
C TRP A 342 23.79 -27.18 -4.17
N GLU A 343 24.15 -28.18 -3.38
CA GLU A 343 24.93 -29.33 -3.86
C GLU A 343 24.45 -30.63 -3.24
N ASP A 344 24.65 -31.74 -3.95
CA ASP A 344 24.39 -33.10 -3.47
C ASP A 344 25.68 -33.92 -3.31
N GLY A 345 26.85 -33.26 -3.34
CA GLY A 345 28.17 -33.87 -3.35
C GLY A 345 28.68 -34.30 -4.73
N LYS A 346 27.82 -34.46 -5.74
CA LYS A 346 28.21 -34.79 -7.13
C LYS A 346 28.00 -33.61 -8.08
N HIS A 347 26.88 -32.91 -7.93
CA HIS A 347 26.47 -31.78 -8.75
C HIS A 347 26.19 -30.56 -7.88
N GLN A 348 26.32 -29.38 -8.49
CA GLN A 348 25.84 -28.12 -7.94
C GLN A 348 24.63 -27.64 -8.74
N TYR A 349 23.67 -27.03 -8.05
CA TYR A 349 22.38 -26.61 -8.56
C TYR A 349 22.12 -25.13 -8.26
N LYS A 350 21.54 -24.41 -9.22
CA LYS A 350 21.03 -23.04 -9.05
C LYS A 350 19.71 -22.92 -9.79
N ASN A 351 18.68 -22.41 -9.11
CA ASN A 351 17.31 -22.30 -9.64
C ASN A 351 16.79 -23.62 -10.27
N GLY A 352 17.03 -24.75 -9.60
CA GLY A 352 16.63 -26.08 -10.06
C GLY A 352 17.48 -26.69 -11.18
N GLN A 353 18.49 -25.98 -11.70
CA GLN A 353 19.33 -26.44 -12.81
C GLN A 353 20.75 -26.80 -12.35
N ILE A 354 21.34 -27.84 -12.94
CA ILE A 354 22.75 -28.21 -12.68
C ILE A 354 23.66 -27.16 -13.30
N ILE A 355 24.55 -26.56 -12.49
CA ILE A 355 25.54 -25.56 -12.92
C ILE A 355 26.97 -26.12 -12.98
N THR A 356 27.26 -27.20 -12.28
CA THR A 356 28.57 -27.87 -12.38
C THR A 356 28.44 -29.33 -11.98
N ALA A 357 28.90 -30.26 -12.82
CA ALA A 357 29.21 -31.62 -12.40
C ALA A 357 30.66 -31.63 -11.93
N LYS A 358 30.93 -31.86 -10.64
CA LYS A 358 32.31 -32.06 -10.19
C LYS A 358 32.81 -33.35 -10.88
N LYS A 359 33.69 -33.21 -11.89
CA LYS A 359 34.43 -34.35 -12.43
C LYS A 359 35.32 -34.88 -11.30
N LYS A 360 35.15 -36.17 -11.01
CA LYS A 360 35.91 -36.91 -9.99
C LYS A 360 37.41 -36.74 -10.15
#